data_AF-A0A8B7UA55-F1
#
_entry.id   AF-A0A8B7UA55-F1
#
_cell.length_a   1.000
_cell.length_b   1.000
_cell.length_c   1.000
_cell.angle_alpha   90.00
_cell.angle_beta   90.00
_cell.angle_gamma   90.00
#
_symmetry.space_group_name_H-M   'P 1'
#
loop_
_entity.id
_entity.type
_entity.pdbx_description
1 polymer ?
#
loop_
_entity_poly.entity_id
_entity_poly.type
_entity_poly.pdbx_seq_one_letter_code
_entity_poly.pdbx_strand_id
1 'polypeptide(L)'
;MGPVRMISSGHELTTDYDEKALHELGFKDMQMVFVSLGAPRRERKGEGVQLPASCLPPPQKDNIPMLLLLQEPHLTTLFDLLEMLASFKPPSGKAAVDDTESLRCEELHLHAENLSRRVWELLMLLPTCPNMLMAFQSISDEQSNDGLNWKELLKIKSAHKLLYALEIIEALGKPNRRIRRESTGSYSDLYPDSDDSSEDQVENSKNSWSCKFVAAGGLQQLLEIFNSAILEPKEQESWTVWQLDCLACLLKLICQFAVDPSDLDLAYHDVFAWSGIAESHRKRTWPGKSRKAAGDHAKGLHIPRLTEVFLVLVQGTSLIQRLMSVAYTYDNLAPRVLKAQSDHRSRHEVSHYSMWLLVSWAHCCSLVKSSLADSDHLQDWLKKLTLLIPETAVRHESCNGLYKLSLSGLDGGDSIHRSFLLLAASTLLKFLPDAQALKPIRMDDYEEEPVLKPGCKEYFWLLCKLVDNIHIKDASQVCLKLHINLLIDKLGM
;
A
#
# COMPACT_ATOMS: atom_id res chain seq x y z
N MET A 1 -8.71 -15.46 -38.86
CA MET A 1 -9.78 -14.54 -38.43
C MET A 1 -10.32 -13.86 -39.67
N GLY A 2 -11.61 -14.04 -40.00
CA GLY A 2 -12.24 -13.37 -41.15
C GLY A 2 -12.55 -11.89 -40.87
N PRO A 3 -12.85 -11.07 -41.90
CA PRO A 3 -13.16 -9.65 -41.72
C PRO A 3 -14.40 -9.45 -40.82
N VAL A 4 -14.34 -8.40 -39.98
CA VAL A 4 -15.42 -7.98 -39.08
C VAL A 4 -16.35 -7.03 -39.83
N ARG A 5 -17.64 -7.29 -39.81
CA ARG A 5 -18.69 -6.42 -40.37
C ARG A 5 -19.56 -5.88 -39.25
N MET A 6 -19.60 -4.56 -39.11
CA MET A 6 -20.35 -3.86 -38.06
C MET A 6 -21.51 -3.07 -38.66
N ILE A 7 -22.70 -3.18 -38.08
CA ILE A 7 -23.92 -2.49 -38.54
C ILE A 7 -24.53 -1.74 -37.35
N SER A 8 -24.80 -0.46 -37.54
CA SER A 8 -25.42 0.41 -36.54
C SER A 8 -26.60 1.16 -37.19
N SER A 9 -27.78 1.12 -36.56
CA SER A 9 -29.00 1.76 -37.10
C SER A 9 -29.27 1.45 -38.58
N GLY A 10 -29.09 0.19 -38.98
CA GLY A 10 -29.30 -0.28 -40.36
C GLY A 10 -28.22 0.13 -41.37
N HIS A 11 -27.20 0.87 -40.96
CA HIS A 11 -26.07 1.29 -41.81
C HIS A 11 -24.81 0.48 -41.45
N GLU A 12 -24.12 -0.03 -42.47
CA GLU A 12 -22.84 -0.69 -42.29
C GLU A 12 -21.75 0.35 -42.02
N LEU A 13 -20.98 0.13 -40.95
CA LEU A 13 -19.80 0.93 -40.64
C LEU A 13 -18.65 0.45 -41.53
N THR A 14 -18.45 1.14 -42.64
CA THR A 14 -17.32 0.93 -43.55
C THR A 14 -16.06 1.63 -43.04
N THR A 15 -14.91 1.28 -43.61
CA THR A 15 -13.61 1.89 -43.30
C THR A 15 -13.54 3.39 -43.62
N ASP A 16 -14.49 3.90 -44.43
CA ASP A 16 -14.59 5.33 -44.77
C ASP A 16 -14.99 6.20 -43.55
N TYR A 17 -15.39 5.57 -42.45
CA TYR A 17 -15.81 6.21 -41.21
C TYR A 17 -14.74 6.14 -40.10
N ASP A 18 -13.59 5.52 -40.33
CA ASP A 18 -12.58 5.29 -39.28
C ASP A 18 -11.99 6.58 -38.71
N GLU A 19 -11.92 7.64 -39.52
CA GLU A 19 -11.43 8.96 -39.09
C GLU A 19 -12.54 9.88 -38.57
N LYS A 20 -13.79 9.41 -38.50
CA LYS A 20 -14.91 10.22 -38.00
C LYS A 20 -15.16 9.94 -36.53
N ALA A 21 -15.41 11.01 -35.77
CA ALA A 21 -15.78 10.85 -34.37
C ALA A 21 -17.20 10.25 -34.23
N LEU A 22 -17.46 9.53 -33.14
CA LEU A 22 -18.77 8.90 -32.90
C LEU A 22 -19.94 9.89 -32.97
N HIS A 23 -19.73 11.13 -32.55
CA HIS A 23 -20.74 12.19 -32.62
C HIS A 23 -21.04 12.61 -34.07
N GLU A 24 -20.05 12.61 -34.97
CA GLU A 24 -20.22 12.91 -36.41
C GLU A 24 -20.97 11.79 -37.13
N LEU A 25 -20.86 10.57 -36.61
CA LEU A 25 -21.61 9.40 -37.07
C LEU A 25 -23.01 9.32 -36.46
N GLY A 26 -23.38 10.28 -35.60
CA GLY A 26 -24.70 10.34 -34.96
C GLY A 26 -24.95 9.21 -33.96
N PHE A 27 -23.90 8.63 -33.38
CA PHE A 27 -24.05 7.60 -32.36
C PHE A 27 -24.71 8.19 -31.11
N LYS A 28 -25.72 7.47 -30.61
CA LYS A 28 -26.36 7.75 -29.33
C LYS A 28 -25.80 6.83 -28.26
N ASP A 29 -25.92 7.29 -27.02
CA ASP A 29 -25.58 6.47 -25.88
C ASP A 29 -26.44 5.20 -25.86
N MET A 30 -25.86 4.06 -25.49
CA MET A 30 -26.49 2.73 -25.51
C MET A 30 -27.03 2.28 -26.89
N GLN A 31 -26.53 2.82 -28.00
CA GLN A 31 -26.91 2.39 -29.34
C GLN A 31 -26.38 0.97 -29.64
N MET A 32 -27.28 0.10 -30.10
CA MET A 32 -26.94 -1.27 -30.47
C MET A 32 -26.11 -1.32 -31.75
N VAL A 33 -24.98 -2.05 -31.71
CA VAL A 33 -24.13 -2.33 -32.87
C VAL A 33 -24.08 -3.83 -33.09
N PHE A 34 -24.48 -4.27 -34.28
CA PHE A 34 -24.44 -5.67 -34.68
C PHE A 34 -23.09 -5.99 -35.30
N VAL A 35 -22.43 -7.03 -34.79
CA VAL A 35 -21.10 -7.46 -35.26
C VAL A 35 -21.20 -8.86 -35.86
N SER A 36 -20.69 -9.02 -37.08
CA SER A 36 -20.64 -10.31 -37.78
C SER A 36 -19.22 -10.60 -38.24
N LEU A 37 -18.79 -11.85 -38.14
CA LEU A 37 -17.44 -12.31 -38.48
C LEU A 37 -17.50 -13.15 -39.75
N GLY A 38 -16.63 -12.86 -40.73
CA GLY A 38 -16.43 -13.72 -41.90
C GLY A 38 -17.24 -13.36 -43.15
N ALA A 39 -17.82 -12.16 -43.23
CA ALA A 39 -18.45 -11.66 -44.45
C ALA A 39 -17.40 -10.94 -45.33
N PRO A 40 -16.97 -11.52 -46.47
CA PRO A 40 -16.01 -10.87 -47.35
C PRO A 40 -16.63 -9.60 -47.97
N ARG A 41 -15.94 -8.46 -47.88
CA ARG A 41 -16.31 -7.23 -48.60
C ARG A 41 -15.95 -7.36 -50.08
N ARG A 42 -16.78 -6.79 -50.95
CA ARG A 42 -16.47 -6.64 -52.37
C ARG A 42 -15.59 -5.41 -52.53
N GLU A 43 -14.29 -5.59 -52.81
CA GLU A 43 -13.38 -4.45 -53.02
C GLU A 43 -13.84 -3.58 -54.18
N ARG A 44 -13.97 -2.27 -53.94
CA ARG A 44 -14.09 -1.28 -55.02
C ARG A 44 -12.69 -1.09 -55.61
N LYS A 45 -12.42 -1.72 -56.76
CA LYS A 45 -11.23 -1.44 -57.58
C LYS A 45 -11.28 0.01 -58.07
N GLY A 46 -10.62 0.91 -57.36
CA GLY A 46 -10.29 2.26 -57.82
C GLY A 46 -8.79 2.47 -57.68
N GLU A 47 -8.09 2.63 -58.80
CA GLU A 47 -6.67 3.00 -58.82
C GLU A 47 -6.51 4.38 -58.16
N GLY A 48 -5.78 4.43 -57.04
CA GLY A 48 -5.35 5.69 -56.40
C GLY A 48 -6.01 6.07 -55.08
N VAL A 49 -6.93 5.26 -54.53
CA VAL A 49 -7.48 5.50 -53.18
C VAL A 49 -6.48 4.98 -52.14
N GLN A 50 -5.89 5.88 -51.34
CA GLN A 50 -5.11 5.49 -50.17
C GLN A 50 -6.00 4.59 -49.28
N LEU A 51 -5.55 3.36 -49.04
CA LEU A 51 -6.27 2.42 -48.19
C LEU A 51 -6.39 3.05 -46.78
N PRO A 52 -7.60 3.06 -46.19
CA PRO A 52 -7.79 3.51 -44.80
C PRO A 52 -6.85 2.76 -43.86
N ALA A 53 -6.46 3.39 -42.74
CA ALA A 53 -5.51 2.80 -41.80
C ALA A 53 -5.93 1.42 -41.26
N SER A 54 -7.23 1.14 -41.19
CA SER A 54 -7.80 -0.16 -40.81
C SER A 54 -7.60 -1.29 -41.82
N CYS A 55 -7.29 -0.95 -43.08
CA CYS A 55 -6.93 -1.89 -44.13
C CYS A 55 -5.42 -2.18 -44.15
N LEU A 56 -4.62 -1.44 -43.37
CA LEU A 56 -3.21 -1.76 -43.18
C LEU A 56 -3.09 -2.97 -42.26
N PRO A 57 -2.08 -3.84 -42.48
CA PRO A 57 -1.80 -4.92 -41.53
C PRO A 57 -1.54 -4.32 -40.14
N PRO A 58 -1.93 -5.02 -39.06
CA PRO A 58 -1.58 -4.57 -37.72
C PRO A 58 -0.06 -4.37 -37.64
N PRO A 59 0.42 -3.32 -36.95
CA PRO A 59 1.85 -3.12 -36.78
C PRO A 59 2.47 -4.38 -36.18
N GLN A 60 3.68 -4.72 -36.63
CA GLN A 60 4.43 -5.84 -36.05
C GLN A 60 4.51 -5.65 -34.53
N LYS A 61 4.34 -6.73 -33.77
CA LYS A 61 4.33 -6.66 -32.29
C LYS A 61 5.57 -5.95 -31.76
N ASP A 62 6.72 -6.17 -32.40
CA ASP A 62 8.00 -5.59 -32.00
C ASP A 62 8.05 -4.07 -32.19
N ASN A 63 7.15 -3.48 -32.99
CA ASN A 63 7.06 -2.05 -33.26
C ASN A 63 5.98 -1.34 -32.43
N ILE A 64 5.30 -2.05 -31.53
CA ILE A 64 4.32 -1.44 -30.64
C ILE A 64 5.07 -0.58 -29.62
N PRO A 65 4.81 0.74 -29.51
CA PRO A 65 5.57 1.66 -28.65
C PRO A 65 5.72 1.18 -27.20
N MET A 66 4.65 0.62 -26.62
CA MET A 66 4.69 0.07 -25.26
C MET A 66 5.64 -1.10 -25.12
N LEU A 67 5.74 -1.97 -26.14
CA LEU A 67 6.65 -3.12 -26.12
C LEU A 67 8.09 -2.69 -26.40
N LEU A 68 8.30 -1.69 -27.25
CA LEU A 68 9.62 -1.08 -27.49
C LEU A 68 10.22 -0.49 -26.20
N LEU A 69 9.41 0.20 -25.39
CA LEU A 69 9.84 0.76 -24.11
C LEU A 69 10.26 -0.31 -23.09
N LEU A 70 9.74 -1.54 -23.21
CA LEU A 70 10.11 -2.67 -22.34
C LEU A 70 11.38 -3.39 -22.80
N GLN A 71 11.87 -3.12 -24.02
CA GLN A 71 13.11 -3.70 -24.54
C GLN A 71 14.31 -2.91 -24.03
N GLU A 72 15.44 -3.61 -23.86
CA GLU A 72 16.72 -2.95 -23.62
C GLU A 72 17.19 -2.21 -24.90
N PRO A 73 17.83 -1.03 -24.78
CA PRO A 73 18.23 -0.34 -23.55
C PRO A 73 17.15 0.61 -22.98
N HIS A 74 15.96 0.67 -23.58
CA HIS A 74 14.94 1.67 -23.27
C HIS A 74 14.41 1.51 -21.85
N LEU A 75 14.20 0.27 -21.39
CA LEU A 75 13.78 -0.01 -20.02
C LEU A 75 14.80 0.49 -19.00
N THR A 76 16.10 0.18 -19.22
CA THR A 76 17.19 0.71 -18.38
C THR A 76 17.21 2.23 -18.40
N THR A 77 17.03 2.85 -19.58
CA THR A 77 17.00 4.32 -19.72
C THR A 77 15.85 4.96 -18.94
N LEU A 78 14.68 4.33 -18.88
CA LEU A 78 13.55 4.80 -18.08
C LEU A 78 13.87 4.79 -16.58
N PHE A 79 14.48 3.71 -16.08
CA PHE A 79 14.91 3.64 -14.69
C PHE A 79 16.02 4.65 -14.38
N ASP A 80 16.98 4.83 -15.28
CA ASP A 80 18.08 5.78 -15.10
C ASP A 80 17.55 7.23 -15.06
N LEU A 81 16.56 7.56 -15.90
CA LEU A 81 15.86 8.85 -15.86
C LEU A 81 15.14 9.05 -14.53
N LEU A 82 14.46 8.01 -14.04
CA LEU A 82 13.74 8.04 -12.78
C LEU A 82 14.68 8.25 -11.58
N GLU A 83 15.81 7.53 -11.56
CA GLU A 83 16.86 7.69 -10.55
C GLU A 83 17.51 9.07 -10.59
N MET A 84 17.76 9.61 -11.80
CA MET A 84 18.32 10.94 -12.00
C MET A 84 17.37 12.04 -11.49
N LEU A 85 16.08 11.94 -11.80
CA LEU A 85 15.07 12.89 -11.31
C LEU A 85 14.88 12.80 -9.79
N ALA A 86 14.89 11.59 -9.22
CA ALA A 86 14.74 11.37 -7.78
C ALA A 86 15.95 11.85 -6.96
N SER A 87 17.15 11.81 -7.54
CA SER A 87 18.40 12.25 -6.90
C SER A 87 18.78 13.69 -7.24
N PHE A 88 17.91 14.42 -7.94
CA PHE A 88 18.17 15.79 -8.37
C PHE A 88 18.40 16.73 -7.18
N LYS A 89 19.62 17.26 -7.07
CA LYS A 89 20.00 18.32 -6.12
C LYS A 89 20.18 19.61 -6.93
N PRO A 90 19.63 20.76 -6.51
CA PRO A 90 19.75 21.97 -7.29
C PRO A 90 21.22 22.43 -7.22
N PRO A 91 21.72 23.20 -8.19
CA PRO A 91 23.04 23.77 -8.08
C PRO A 91 23.09 24.64 -6.82
N SER A 92 23.89 24.23 -5.82
CA SER A 92 24.09 25.02 -4.60
C SER A 92 24.81 26.31 -4.98
N GLY A 93 24.09 27.43 -5.01
CA GLY A 93 24.69 28.75 -5.12
C GLY A 93 25.70 28.93 -3.98
N LYS A 94 26.95 29.21 -4.31
CA LYS A 94 27.97 29.57 -3.31
C LYS A 94 27.62 30.94 -2.75
N ALA A 95 27.26 30.96 -1.46
CA ALA A 95 27.21 32.11 -0.56
C ALA A 95 26.10 33.16 -0.76
N ALA A 96 25.52 33.55 0.37
CA ALA A 96 24.53 34.61 0.62
C ALA A 96 23.11 34.34 0.08
N VAL A 97 22.23 34.00 1.03
CA VAL A 97 20.80 33.71 0.88
C VAL A 97 20.07 34.97 0.40
N ASP A 98 19.62 34.96 -0.85
CA ASP A 98 18.45 35.72 -1.28
C ASP A 98 17.24 34.76 -1.26
N ASP A 99 16.15 35.14 -0.59
CA ASP A 99 14.93 34.31 -0.47
C ASP A 99 14.39 33.84 -1.82
N THR A 100 14.65 34.61 -2.89
CA THR A 100 14.21 34.32 -4.27
C THR A 100 14.95 33.13 -4.91
N GLU A 101 16.26 32.96 -4.65
CA GLU A 101 17.02 31.82 -5.20
C GLU A 101 16.67 30.51 -4.47
N SER A 102 16.40 30.58 -3.18
CA SER A 102 15.93 29.44 -2.39
C SER A 102 14.58 28.93 -2.88
N LEU A 103 13.62 29.84 -3.09
CA LEU A 103 12.30 29.50 -3.64
C LEU A 103 12.40 28.83 -5.01
N ARG A 104 13.24 29.38 -5.91
CA ARG A 104 13.45 28.79 -7.24
C ARG A 104 14.07 27.39 -7.19
N CYS A 105 14.98 27.15 -6.24
CA CYS A 105 15.55 25.81 -6.05
C CYS A 105 14.49 24.81 -5.57
N GLU A 106 13.61 25.22 -4.65
CA GLU A 106 12.49 24.40 -4.18
C GLU A 106 11.47 24.08 -5.29
N GLU A 107 11.17 25.05 -6.15
CA GLU A 107 10.30 24.84 -7.32
C GLU A 107 10.88 23.80 -8.30
N LEU A 108 12.17 23.90 -8.61
CA LEU A 108 12.85 22.94 -9.49
C LEU A 108 12.88 21.53 -8.88
N HIS A 109 13.04 21.43 -7.57
CA HIS A 109 12.94 20.18 -6.82
C HIS A 109 11.57 19.55 -6.92
N LEU A 110 10.52 20.31 -6.62
CA LEU A 110 9.15 19.83 -6.74
C LEU A 110 8.82 19.41 -8.18
N HIS A 111 9.35 20.15 -9.18
CA HIS A 111 9.18 19.79 -10.58
C HIS A 111 9.85 18.46 -10.93
N ALA A 112 11.09 18.22 -10.47
CA ALA A 112 11.79 16.96 -10.66
C ALA A 112 11.05 15.78 -10.00
N GLU A 113 10.54 15.97 -8.78
CA GLU A 113 9.71 14.98 -8.08
C GLU A 113 8.44 14.64 -8.88
N ASN A 114 7.71 15.65 -9.36
CA ASN A 114 6.51 15.46 -10.18
C ASN A 114 6.81 14.76 -11.52
N LEU A 115 7.91 15.10 -12.17
CA LEU A 115 8.34 14.40 -13.39
C LEU A 115 8.70 12.95 -13.10
N SER A 116 9.40 12.67 -11.99
CA SER A 116 9.70 11.30 -11.57
C SER A 116 8.41 10.48 -11.39
N ARG A 117 7.37 11.07 -10.80
CA ARG A 117 6.06 10.43 -10.67
C ARG A 117 5.43 10.09 -12.02
N ARG A 118 5.47 11.01 -12.99
CA ARG A 118 4.95 10.76 -14.34
C ARG A 118 5.70 9.64 -15.08
N VAL A 119 7.02 9.56 -14.91
CA VAL A 119 7.84 8.47 -15.47
C VAL A 119 7.42 7.13 -14.87
N TRP A 120 7.16 7.09 -13.56
CA TRP A 120 6.66 5.89 -12.90
C TRP A 120 5.23 5.52 -13.32
N GLU A 121 4.32 6.49 -13.41
CA GLU A 121 2.96 6.25 -13.93
C GLU A 121 3.00 5.66 -15.33
N LEU A 122 3.87 6.18 -16.20
CA LEU A 122 4.12 5.61 -17.51
C LEU A 122 4.60 4.16 -17.40
N LEU A 123 5.59 3.86 -16.55
CA LEU A 123 6.09 2.51 -16.33
C LEU A 123 4.99 1.55 -15.84
N MET A 124 4.09 2.02 -14.96
CA MET A 124 2.97 1.23 -14.45
C MET A 124 1.81 1.07 -15.44
N LEU A 125 1.73 1.91 -16.49
CA LEU A 125 0.81 1.73 -17.61
C LEU A 125 1.32 0.70 -18.64
N LEU A 126 2.63 0.45 -18.68
CA LEU A 126 3.19 -0.55 -19.58
C LEU A 126 2.81 -1.97 -19.12
N PRO A 127 2.72 -2.94 -20.05
CA PRO A 127 2.71 -4.35 -19.68
C PRO A 127 3.94 -4.68 -18.81
N THR A 128 3.81 -5.62 -17.88
CA THR A 128 4.95 -6.07 -17.08
C THR A 128 6.07 -6.59 -17.98
N CYS A 129 7.32 -6.22 -17.68
CA CYS A 129 8.49 -6.71 -18.40
C CYS A 129 8.47 -8.26 -18.46
N PRO A 130 8.41 -8.88 -19.65
CA PRO A 130 8.25 -10.33 -19.78
C PRO A 130 9.37 -11.11 -19.08
N ASN A 131 10.62 -10.63 -19.15
CA ASN A 131 11.76 -11.30 -18.54
C ASN A 131 11.66 -11.32 -17.01
N MET A 132 11.29 -10.18 -16.39
CA MET A 132 11.10 -10.11 -14.94
C MET A 132 9.88 -10.91 -14.50
N LEU A 133 8.78 -10.83 -15.24
CA LEU A 133 7.57 -11.59 -14.96
C LEU A 133 7.84 -13.10 -14.99
N MET A 134 8.53 -13.58 -16.02
CA MET A 134 8.89 -14.99 -16.15
C MET A 134 9.79 -15.46 -15.02
N ALA A 135 10.75 -14.63 -14.58
CA ALA A 135 11.61 -14.94 -13.43
C ALA A 135 10.79 -15.14 -12.14
N PHE A 136 9.78 -14.30 -11.88
CA PHE A 136 8.90 -14.45 -10.73
C PHE A 136 7.80 -15.51 -10.91
N GLN A 137 7.49 -15.95 -12.14
CA GLN A 137 6.56 -17.06 -12.36
C GLN A 137 7.22 -18.43 -12.18
N SER A 138 8.53 -18.54 -12.45
CA SER A 138 9.31 -19.79 -12.45
C SER A 138 10.00 -20.11 -11.11
N ILE A 139 9.46 -19.64 -9.98
CA ILE A 139 10.07 -19.79 -8.63
C ILE A 139 10.31 -21.26 -8.21
N SER A 140 9.65 -22.23 -8.85
CA SER A 140 9.72 -23.66 -8.50
C SER A 140 10.82 -24.48 -9.20
N ASP A 141 11.49 -23.94 -10.21
CA ASP A 141 12.39 -24.74 -11.04
C ASP A 141 13.83 -24.64 -10.50
N GLU A 142 14.17 -25.52 -9.57
CA GLU A 142 15.57 -25.78 -9.27
C GLU A 142 16.30 -26.15 -10.57
N GLN A 143 17.31 -25.35 -10.94
CA GLN A 143 18.34 -25.65 -11.93
C GLN A 143 17.98 -25.51 -13.43
N SER A 144 17.57 -24.31 -13.87
CA SER A 144 17.95 -23.85 -15.21
C SER A 144 19.07 -22.80 -15.10
N ASN A 145 20.29 -23.20 -15.44
CA ASN A 145 21.52 -22.40 -15.32
C ASN A 145 21.61 -21.20 -16.31
N ASP A 146 20.55 -20.92 -17.08
CA ASP A 146 20.52 -19.93 -18.17
C ASP A 146 19.44 -18.83 -18.01
N GLY A 147 18.69 -18.83 -16.90
CA GLY A 147 17.60 -17.86 -16.64
C GLY A 147 17.95 -16.81 -15.56
N LEU A 148 17.34 -15.62 -15.65
CA LEU A 148 17.43 -14.59 -14.59
C LEU A 148 16.91 -15.13 -13.26
N ASN A 149 17.73 -15.12 -12.22
CA ASN A 149 17.35 -15.59 -10.89
C ASN A 149 16.51 -14.54 -10.16
N TRP A 150 15.28 -14.90 -9.74
CA TRP A 150 14.40 -13.98 -9.01
C TRP A 150 15.01 -13.44 -7.71
N LYS A 151 15.92 -14.18 -7.06
CA LYS A 151 16.65 -13.70 -5.88
C LYS A 151 17.62 -12.57 -6.22
N GLU A 152 18.19 -12.58 -7.42
CA GLU A 152 19.06 -11.49 -7.90
C GLU A 152 18.25 -10.24 -8.23
N LEU A 153 17.03 -10.42 -8.78
CA LEU A 153 16.09 -9.31 -9.01
C LEU A 153 15.66 -8.61 -7.71
N LEU A 154 15.78 -9.28 -6.57
CA LEU A 154 15.48 -8.71 -5.25
C LEU A 154 16.70 -8.11 -4.54
N LYS A 155 17.93 -8.35 -5.04
CA LYS A 155 19.17 -7.75 -4.51
C LYS A 155 19.48 -6.38 -5.09
N ILE A 156 18.52 -5.77 -5.80
CA ILE A 156 18.72 -4.49 -6.46
C ILE A 156 18.81 -3.37 -5.42
N LYS A 157 19.85 -2.54 -5.53
CA LYS A 157 20.10 -1.41 -4.61
C LYS A 157 19.25 -0.17 -4.92
N SER A 158 18.71 -0.08 -6.14
CA SER A 158 17.83 1.01 -6.56
C SER A 158 16.42 0.82 -5.99
N ALA A 159 15.91 1.81 -5.26
CA ALA A 159 14.57 1.78 -4.69
C ALA A 159 13.49 1.63 -5.77
N HIS A 160 13.68 2.22 -6.96
CA HIS A 160 12.70 2.17 -8.04
C HIS A 160 12.63 0.79 -8.71
N LYS A 161 13.79 0.22 -9.03
CA LYS A 161 13.87 -1.12 -9.62
C LYS A 161 13.37 -2.18 -8.65
N LEU A 162 13.70 -2.04 -7.35
CA LEU A 162 13.16 -2.90 -6.31
C LEU A 162 11.65 -2.73 -6.18
N LEU A 163 11.12 -1.50 -6.12
CA LEU A 163 9.68 -1.26 -6.09
C LEU A 163 8.97 -1.91 -7.29
N TYR A 164 9.52 -1.80 -8.50
CA TYR A 164 8.96 -2.47 -9.68
C TYR A 164 8.94 -4.00 -9.53
N ALA A 165 10.00 -4.60 -8.99
CA ALA A 165 10.01 -6.04 -8.69
C ALA A 165 8.97 -6.43 -7.61
N LEU A 166 8.80 -5.60 -6.57
CA LEU A 166 7.80 -5.81 -5.52
C LEU A 166 6.37 -5.69 -6.07
N GLU A 167 6.09 -4.76 -6.98
CA GLU A 167 4.79 -4.63 -7.66
C GLU A 167 4.42 -5.90 -8.46
N ILE A 168 5.42 -6.54 -9.09
CA ILE A 168 5.21 -7.84 -9.76
C ILE A 168 4.84 -8.91 -8.74
N ILE A 169 5.56 -8.99 -7.63
CA ILE A 169 5.27 -9.94 -6.53
C ILE A 169 3.87 -9.68 -5.96
N GLU A 170 3.48 -8.43 -5.78
CA GLU A 170 2.14 -8.06 -5.33
C GLU A 170 1.08 -8.55 -6.32
N ALA A 171 1.25 -8.27 -7.61
CA ALA A 171 0.31 -8.67 -8.64
C ALA A 171 0.13 -10.20 -8.72
N LEU A 172 1.23 -10.95 -8.57
CA LEU A 172 1.21 -12.43 -8.58
C LEU A 172 0.63 -13.01 -7.28
N GLY A 173 0.88 -12.36 -6.14
CA GLY A 173 0.46 -12.84 -4.82
C GLY A 173 -0.98 -12.50 -4.42
N LYS A 174 -1.66 -11.59 -5.14
CA LYS A 174 -3.03 -11.15 -4.80
C LYS A 174 -4.01 -12.33 -4.76
N PRO A 175 -4.73 -12.53 -3.63
CA PRO A 175 -5.76 -13.55 -3.54
C PRO A 175 -6.90 -13.23 -4.52
N ASN A 176 -7.36 -14.24 -5.28
CA ASN A 176 -8.49 -14.09 -6.19
C ASN A 176 -9.80 -13.96 -5.39
N ARG A 177 -10.16 -12.75 -4.97
CA ARG A 177 -11.58 -12.49 -4.67
C ARG A 177 -12.27 -12.28 -6.01
N ARG A 178 -12.86 -13.34 -6.56
CA ARG A 178 -13.86 -13.21 -7.63
C ARG A 178 -14.85 -12.17 -7.12
N ILE A 179 -14.85 -10.99 -7.74
CA ILE A 179 -15.94 -10.04 -7.57
C ILE A 179 -17.16 -10.82 -8.02
N ARG A 180 -17.97 -11.29 -7.05
CA ARG A 180 -19.33 -11.72 -7.32
C ARG A 180 -20.06 -10.44 -7.73
N ARG A 181 -19.84 -10.02 -8.98
CA ARG A 181 -20.76 -9.11 -9.65
C ARG A 181 -22.06 -9.89 -9.61
N GLU A 182 -23.02 -9.40 -8.84
CA GLU A 182 -24.41 -9.69 -9.10
C GLU A 182 -24.65 -9.20 -10.52
N SER A 183 -24.41 -10.08 -11.49
CA SER A 183 -24.75 -9.87 -12.88
C SER A 183 -26.26 -9.67 -12.88
N THR A 184 -26.68 -8.42 -13.01
CA THR A 184 -28.03 -8.07 -13.42
C THR A 184 -28.33 -8.83 -14.71
N GLY A 185 -29.14 -9.89 -14.58
CA GLY A 185 -29.91 -10.56 -15.64
C GLY A 185 -29.17 -10.85 -16.94
N SER A 186 -28.35 -11.92 -16.96
CA SER A 186 -28.03 -12.58 -18.22
C SER A 186 -29.20 -13.50 -18.59
N TYR A 187 -29.76 -13.29 -19.79
CA TYR A 187 -30.84 -14.05 -20.42
C TYR A 187 -30.40 -15.47 -20.76
N SER A 188 -30.13 -16.30 -19.75
CA SER A 188 -29.74 -17.71 -19.92
C SER A 188 -30.66 -18.70 -19.19
N ASP A 189 -31.75 -18.22 -18.59
CA ASP A 189 -32.74 -19.02 -17.85
C ASP A 189 -33.76 -19.75 -18.76
N LEU A 190 -33.47 -19.94 -20.05
CA LEU A 190 -34.40 -20.60 -20.99
C LEU A 190 -33.96 -21.99 -21.46
N TYR A 191 -32.85 -22.54 -20.94
CA TYR A 191 -32.41 -23.91 -21.24
C TYR A 191 -31.95 -24.64 -19.97
N PRO A 192 -32.75 -25.56 -19.41
CA PRO A 192 -32.41 -26.28 -18.18
C PRO A 192 -31.42 -27.45 -18.32
N ASP A 193 -30.97 -27.80 -19.53
CA ASP A 193 -30.23 -29.06 -19.76
C ASP A 193 -28.81 -28.84 -20.30
N SER A 194 -27.96 -28.21 -19.50
CA SER A 194 -26.50 -28.23 -19.73
C SER A 194 -25.79 -28.49 -18.42
N ASP A 195 -25.71 -29.77 -18.11
CA ASP A 195 -24.91 -30.35 -17.03
C ASP A 195 -23.42 -30.23 -17.43
N ASP A 196 -22.83 -29.04 -17.24
CA ASP A 196 -21.38 -28.82 -17.33
C ASP A 196 -20.86 -28.49 -15.92
N SER A 197 -20.85 -29.53 -15.08
CA SER A 197 -20.27 -29.52 -13.75
C SER A 197 -18.74 -29.54 -13.83
N SER A 198 -18.15 -28.40 -14.19
CA SER A 198 -16.71 -28.16 -14.08
C SER A 198 -16.37 -26.87 -13.29
N GLU A 199 -17.22 -26.46 -12.34
CA GLU A 199 -16.97 -25.25 -11.55
C GLU A 199 -15.98 -25.42 -10.38
N ASP A 200 -15.54 -26.63 -10.04
CA ASP A 200 -14.74 -26.87 -8.82
C ASP A 200 -13.21 -26.94 -9.02
N GLN A 201 -12.65 -26.72 -10.22
CA GLN A 201 -11.19 -26.87 -10.44
C GLN A 201 -10.38 -25.57 -10.61
N VAL A 202 -10.98 -24.39 -10.50
CA VAL A 202 -10.23 -23.11 -10.68
C VAL A 202 -9.96 -22.38 -9.35
N GLU A 203 -10.41 -22.90 -8.21
CA GLU A 203 -10.40 -22.16 -6.94
C GLU A 203 -9.05 -22.06 -6.19
N ASN A 204 -7.94 -22.61 -6.66
CA ASN A 204 -6.71 -22.61 -5.83
C ASN A 204 -5.37 -22.26 -6.52
N SER A 205 -5.37 -21.86 -7.79
CA SER A 205 -4.11 -21.74 -8.57
C SER A 205 -3.20 -20.58 -8.12
N LYS A 206 -3.74 -19.42 -7.71
CA LYS A 206 -2.92 -18.26 -7.25
C LYS A 206 -2.51 -18.34 -5.78
N ASN A 207 -3.33 -18.93 -4.90
CA ASN A 207 -2.89 -19.27 -3.54
C ASN A 207 -1.72 -20.27 -3.59
N SER A 208 -1.65 -21.12 -4.63
CA SER A 208 -0.48 -21.97 -4.86
C SER A 208 0.80 -21.18 -5.13
N TRP A 209 0.73 -20.04 -5.82
CA TRP A 209 1.92 -19.23 -6.10
C TRP A 209 2.48 -18.59 -4.84
N SER A 210 1.62 -18.00 -4.00
CA SER A 210 2.04 -17.43 -2.71
C SER A 210 2.69 -18.49 -1.81
N CYS A 211 2.11 -19.69 -1.74
CA CYS A 211 2.71 -20.80 -1.01
C CYS A 211 4.06 -21.23 -1.60
N LYS A 212 4.17 -21.33 -2.94
CA LYS A 212 5.44 -21.64 -3.62
C LYS A 212 6.51 -20.59 -3.36
N PHE A 213 6.14 -19.31 -3.41
CA PHE A 213 7.06 -18.20 -3.14
C PHE A 213 7.60 -18.25 -1.72
N VAL A 214 6.72 -18.45 -0.72
CA VAL A 214 7.14 -18.60 0.69
C VAL A 214 8.03 -19.84 0.86
N ALA A 215 7.65 -20.98 0.27
CA ALA A 215 8.43 -22.23 0.35
C ALA A 215 9.82 -22.10 -0.30
N ALA A 216 9.97 -21.30 -1.35
CA ALA A 216 11.26 -21.02 -2.00
C ALA A 216 12.13 -19.99 -1.25
N GLY A 217 11.69 -19.53 -0.07
CA GLY A 217 12.39 -18.54 0.75
C GLY A 217 12.08 -17.08 0.39
N GLY A 218 10.98 -16.82 -0.33
CA GLY A 218 10.58 -15.47 -0.72
C GLY A 218 10.34 -14.54 0.47
N LEU A 219 9.60 -15.00 1.48
CA LEU A 219 9.36 -14.24 2.71
C LEU A 219 10.66 -13.93 3.47
N GLN A 220 11.59 -14.90 3.54
CA GLN A 220 12.91 -14.69 4.13
C GLN A 220 13.66 -13.59 3.38
N GLN A 221 13.65 -13.60 2.04
CA GLN A 221 14.34 -12.59 1.24
C GLN A 221 13.76 -11.19 1.46
N LEU A 222 12.43 -11.05 1.56
CA LEU A 222 11.77 -9.78 1.88
C LEU A 222 12.16 -9.27 3.27
N LEU A 223 12.21 -10.15 4.28
CA LEU A 223 12.66 -9.82 5.63
C LEU A 223 14.13 -9.43 5.67
N GLU A 224 15.00 -10.08 4.89
CA GLU A 224 16.41 -9.71 4.75
C GLU A 224 16.58 -8.31 4.14
N ILE A 225 15.82 -8.00 3.09
CA ILE A 225 15.82 -6.65 2.48
C ILE A 225 15.37 -5.63 3.51
N PHE A 226 14.26 -5.90 4.21
CA PHE A 226 13.78 -5.02 5.26
C PHE A 226 14.86 -4.84 6.33
N ASN A 227 15.48 -5.93 6.79
CA ASN A 227 16.53 -5.93 7.81
C ASN A 227 17.87 -5.32 7.38
N SER A 228 18.11 -5.13 6.08
CA SER A 228 19.35 -4.56 5.56
C SER A 228 19.44 -3.04 5.68
N ALA A 229 18.32 -2.35 5.98
CA ALA A 229 18.19 -0.90 5.98
C ALA A 229 18.52 -0.23 4.63
N ILE A 230 18.53 -0.99 3.52
CA ILE A 230 18.93 -0.45 2.21
C ILE A 230 18.01 0.67 1.71
N LEU A 231 16.75 0.68 2.17
CA LEU A 231 15.74 1.69 1.83
C LEU A 231 15.79 2.92 2.76
N GLU A 232 16.52 2.87 3.87
CA GLU A 232 16.65 3.99 4.78
C GLU A 232 17.63 5.04 4.21
N PRO A 233 17.38 6.34 4.42
CA PRO A 233 18.32 7.37 4.01
C PRO A 233 19.65 7.21 4.75
N LYS A 234 20.74 7.55 4.09
CA LYS A 234 22.06 7.61 4.73
C LYS A 234 22.07 8.71 5.79
N GLU A 235 22.98 8.61 6.77
CA GLU A 235 23.14 9.64 7.80
C GLU A 235 23.22 11.04 7.15
N GLN A 236 22.38 11.97 7.64
CA GLN A 236 22.21 13.36 7.15
C GLN A 236 21.35 13.55 5.88
N GLU A 237 20.87 12.49 5.22
CA GLU A 237 19.94 12.63 4.10
C GLU A 237 18.46 12.55 4.56
N SER A 238 17.60 13.27 3.85
CA SER A 238 16.15 13.19 4.08
C SER A 238 15.55 11.98 3.38
N TRP A 239 14.48 11.43 3.93
CA TRP A 239 13.66 10.43 3.23
C TRP A 239 13.20 10.95 1.87
N THR A 240 13.30 10.10 0.86
CA THR A 240 12.68 10.35 -0.44
C THR A 240 11.31 9.69 -0.51
N VAL A 241 10.44 10.24 -1.36
CA VAL A 241 9.15 9.66 -1.71
C VAL A 241 9.28 8.19 -2.16
N TRP A 242 10.29 7.90 -2.99
CA TRP A 242 10.50 6.58 -3.56
C TRP A 242 10.96 5.53 -2.54
N GLN A 243 11.77 5.93 -1.57
CA GLN A 243 12.14 5.06 -0.45
C GLN A 243 10.91 4.67 0.38
N LEU A 244 10.03 5.64 0.68
CA LEU A 244 8.81 5.40 1.44
C LEU A 244 7.82 4.50 0.69
N ASP A 245 7.60 4.75 -0.60
CA ASP A 245 6.75 3.91 -1.43
C ASP A 245 7.27 2.46 -1.53
N CYS A 246 8.58 2.31 -1.75
CA CYS A 246 9.23 0.99 -1.78
C CYS A 246 9.11 0.28 -0.42
N LEU A 247 9.31 1.00 0.67
CA LEU A 247 9.19 0.48 2.03
C LEU A 247 7.76 0.08 2.38
N ALA A 248 6.77 0.89 1.97
CA ALA A 248 5.35 0.58 2.13
C ALA A 248 4.98 -0.71 1.40
N CYS A 249 5.37 -0.84 0.12
CA CYS A 249 5.14 -2.03 -0.67
C CYS A 249 5.84 -3.26 -0.06
N LEU A 250 7.08 -3.13 0.38
CA LEU A 250 7.83 -4.20 1.05
C LEU A 250 7.13 -4.68 2.33
N LEU A 251 6.75 -3.75 3.21
CA LEU A 251 6.05 -4.06 4.46
C LEU A 251 4.69 -4.70 4.19
N LYS A 252 3.95 -4.22 3.20
CA LYS A 252 2.68 -4.82 2.76
C LYS A 252 2.85 -6.27 2.36
N LEU A 253 3.85 -6.57 1.53
CA LEU A 253 4.14 -7.94 1.10
C LEU A 253 4.58 -8.82 2.26
N ILE A 254 5.40 -8.30 3.18
CA ILE A 254 5.75 -9.02 4.42
C ILE A 254 4.47 -9.34 5.19
N CYS A 255 3.57 -8.38 5.40
CA CYS A 255 2.31 -8.61 6.09
C CYS A 255 1.48 -9.67 5.36
N GLN A 256 1.29 -9.52 4.05
CA GLN A 256 0.54 -10.44 3.20
C GLN A 256 1.01 -11.89 3.30
N PHE A 257 2.32 -12.12 3.23
CA PHE A 257 2.89 -13.48 3.30
C PHE A 257 3.10 -13.98 4.74
N ALA A 258 3.05 -13.09 5.74
CA ALA A 258 3.16 -13.46 7.14
C ALA A 258 1.82 -13.92 7.74
N VAL A 259 0.67 -13.48 7.21
CA VAL A 259 -0.66 -13.84 7.74
C VAL A 259 -0.94 -15.33 7.57
N ASP A 260 -1.48 -15.97 8.61
CA ASP A 260 -2.00 -17.33 8.48
C ASP A 260 -3.13 -17.38 7.44
N PRO A 261 -3.10 -18.32 6.47
CA PRO A 261 -4.18 -18.47 5.49
C PRO A 261 -5.59 -18.57 6.10
N SER A 262 -5.74 -19.13 7.31
CA SER A 262 -7.04 -19.20 8.00
C SER A 262 -7.59 -17.83 8.39
N ASP A 263 -6.71 -16.87 8.62
CA ASP A 263 -7.03 -15.54 9.13
C ASP A 263 -6.91 -14.48 8.02
N LEU A 264 -6.61 -14.89 6.78
CA LEU A 264 -6.46 -13.99 5.64
C LEU A 264 -7.73 -13.17 5.38
N ASP A 265 -8.92 -13.75 5.58
CA ASP A 265 -10.18 -13.03 5.39
C ASP A 265 -10.38 -11.91 6.41
N LEU A 266 -9.92 -12.12 7.65
CA LEU A 266 -9.92 -11.12 8.71
C LEU A 266 -8.90 -10.03 8.42
N ALA A 267 -7.69 -10.42 8.02
CA ALA A 267 -6.60 -9.51 7.70
C ALA A 267 -6.82 -8.74 6.39
N TYR A 268 -7.71 -9.22 5.51
CA TYR A 268 -7.82 -8.73 4.14
C TYR A 268 -8.02 -7.22 4.07
N HIS A 269 -8.89 -6.68 4.94
CA HIS A 269 -9.16 -5.25 4.93
C HIS A 269 -7.97 -4.43 5.42
N ASP A 270 -7.17 -4.92 6.34
CA ASP A 270 -5.97 -4.20 6.78
C ASP A 270 -4.86 -4.33 5.72
N VAL A 271 -4.57 -5.55 5.26
CA VAL A 271 -3.47 -5.83 4.32
C VAL A 271 -3.74 -5.29 2.90
N PHE A 272 -4.99 -5.31 2.43
CA PHE A 272 -5.35 -4.93 1.07
C PHE A 272 -6.26 -3.69 0.98
N ALA A 273 -6.51 -2.96 2.08
CA ALA A 273 -7.30 -1.71 2.08
C ALA A 273 -6.87 -0.72 1.00
N TRP A 274 -5.57 -0.74 0.68
CA TRP A 274 -4.89 0.21 -0.19
C TRP A 274 -4.58 -0.36 -1.58
N SER A 275 -4.95 -1.61 -1.87
CA SER A 275 -4.76 -2.22 -3.19
C SER A 275 -5.85 -1.76 -4.16
N GLY A 276 -5.56 -0.75 -4.98
CA GLY A 276 -6.43 -0.32 -6.08
C GLY A 276 -5.71 0.61 -7.06
N ILE A 277 -5.53 0.16 -8.29
CA ILE A 277 -5.20 1.01 -9.44
C ILE A 277 -6.50 1.75 -9.80
N ALA A 278 -6.46 3.08 -9.73
CA ALA A 278 -7.50 4.02 -10.15
C ALA A 278 -8.85 3.93 -9.41
N GLU A 279 -9.08 4.84 -8.45
CA GLU A 279 -10.36 5.56 -8.38
C GLU A 279 -10.21 6.89 -7.62
N SER A 280 -9.94 7.94 -8.42
CA SER A 280 -10.62 9.22 -8.22
C SER A 280 -12.11 8.91 -8.11
N HIS A 281 -12.69 9.08 -6.92
CA HIS A 281 -13.98 9.74 -6.68
C HIS A 281 -14.27 9.65 -5.18
N ARG A 282 -14.15 10.80 -4.51
CA ARG A 282 -14.85 11.18 -3.27
C ARG A 282 -15.63 10.05 -2.58
N LYS A 283 -14.96 9.28 -1.73
CA LYS A 283 -15.61 8.76 -0.54
C LYS A 283 -14.83 9.22 0.65
N ARG A 284 -15.36 10.25 1.32
CA ARG A 284 -15.04 10.51 2.72
C ARG A 284 -15.21 9.19 3.46
N THR A 285 -14.13 8.62 3.95
CA THR A 285 -14.19 7.60 4.99
C THR A 285 -14.59 8.31 6.28
N TRP A 286 -15.87 8.25 6.60
CA TRP A 286 -16.45 8.61 7.90
C TRP A 286 -17.34 7.44 8.38
N PRO A 287 -17.65 7.36 9.68
CA PRO A 287 -17.38 6.20 10.52
C PRO A 287 -18.51 5.19 10.57
N GLY A 288 -18.16 3.93 10.84
CA GLY A 288 -18.98 2.99 11.60
C GLY A 288 -20.28 2.50 10.96
N LYS A 289 -20.23 1.32 10.34
CA LYS A 289 -21.30 0.32 10.49
C LYS A 289 -20.68 -1.00 10.90
N SER A 290 -20.60 -1.21 12.22
CA SER A 290 -20.50 -2.54 12.83
C SER A 290 -21.58 -3.41 12.20
N ARG A 291 -21.18 -4.45 11.45
CA ARG A 291 -22.11 -5.53 11.11
C ARG A 291 -22.57 -6.12 12.44
N LYS A 292 -23.87 -5.95 12.76
CA LYS A 292 -24.53 -6.74 13.81
C LYS A 292 -24.53 -8.18 13.32
N ALA A 293 -23.53 -8.96 13.70
CA ALA A 293 -23.68 -10.41 13.79
C ALA A 293 -24.42 -10.68 15.10
N ALA A 294 -25.60 -11.29 14.99
CA ALA A 294 -26.30 -11.87 16.12
C ALA A 294 -25.54 -13.13 16.54
N GLY A 295 -25.09 -13.21 17.79
CA GLY A 295 -24.35 -14.35 18.32
C GLY A 295 -23.46 -13.92 19.47
N ASP A 296 -23.93 -14.20 20.67
CA ASP A 296 -23.40 -13.80 21.97
C ASP A 296 -22.08 -14.50 22.31
N HIS A 297 -20.94 -14.04 21.77
CA HIS A 297 -19.58 -14.35 22.26
C HIS A 297 -18.81 -13.02 22.40
N ALA A 298 -18.01 -12.88 23.46
CA ALA A 298 -17.36 -11.64 23.89
C ALA A 298 -16.75 -10.82 22.75
N LYS A 299 -16.93 -9.48 22.79
CA LYS A 299 -16.38 -8.50 21.85
C LYS A 299 -14.85 -8.39 21.98
N GLY A 300 -14.13 -9.48 21.68
CA GLY A 300 -12.68 -9.50 21.66
C GLY A 300 -12.11 -8.71 20.50
N LEU A 301 -10.90 -8.19 20.68
CA LEU A 301 -10.08 -7.70 19.57
C LEU A 301 -9.71 -8.89 18.68
N HIS A 302 -10.30 -8.98 17.49
CA HIS A 302 -9.92 -9.99 16.51
C HIS A 302 -8.62 -9.55 15.81
N ILE A 303 -7.50 -10.17 16.20
CA ILE A 303 -6.16 -9.92 15.65
C ILE A 303 -5.76 -11.14 14.83
N PRO A 304 -5.41 -10.98 13.53
CA PRO A 304 -4.97 -12.10 12.69
C PRO A 304 -3.70 -12.76 13.23
N ARG A 305 -3.63 -14.08 13.16
CA ARG A 305 -2.42 -14.84 13.49
C ARG A 305 -1.42 -14.82 12.35
N LEU A 306 -0.16 -15.03 12.72
CA LEU A 306 0.95 -15.14 11.78
C LEU A 306 1.34 -16.60 11.57
N THR A 307 1.86 -16.91 10.38
CA THR A 307 2.34 -18.24 10.02
C THR A 307 3.53 -18.67 10.87
N GLU A 308 3.65 -19.98 11.11
CA GLU A 308 4.82 -20.58 11.77
C GLU A 308 6.13 -20.23 11.05
N VAL A 309 6.10 -20.20 9.71
CA VAL A 309 7.25 -19.83 8.87
C VAL A 309 7.75 -18.43 9.23
N PHE A 310 6.86 -17.45 9.33
CA PHE A 310 7.22 -16.10 9.75
C PHE A 310 7.82 -16.11 11.15
N LEU A 311 7.15 -16.76 12.13
CA LEU A 311 7.58 -16.77 13.53
C LEU A 311 8.99 -17.36 13.71
N VAL A 312 9.32 -18.43 12.98
CA VAL A 312 10.67 -19.02 12.97
C VAL A 312 11.70 -18.07 12.36
N LEU A 313 11.37 -17.41 11.25
CA LEU A 313 12.30 -16.50 10.55
C LEU A 313 12.65 -15.24 11.38
N VAL A 314 11.73 -14.78 12.23
CA VAL A 314 11.93 -13.54 13.01
C VAL A 314 12.49 -13.79 14.40
N GLN A 315 12.54 -15.05 14.85
CA GLN A 315 13.08 -15.40 16.16
C GLN A 315 14.56 -14.99 16.28
N GLY A 316 14.89 -14.23 17.33
CA GLY A 316 16.25 -13.76 17.59
C GLY A 316 16.75 -12.66 16.64
N THR A 317 15.88 -12.10 15.78
CA THR A 317 16.22 -10.98 14.90
C THR A 317 15.98 -9.62 15.56
N SER A 318 16.58 -8.56 15.00
CA SER A 318 16.33 -7.17 15.41
C SER A 318 15.05 -6.58 14.80
N LEU A 319 14.09 -7.40 14.35
CA LEU A 319 12.91 -6.95 13.62
C LEU A 319 12.06 -5.97 14.45
N ILE A 320 11.94 -6.18 15.77
CA ILE A 320 11.18 -5.28 16.65
C ILE A 320 11.79 -3.87 16.63
N GLN A 321 13.10 -3.76 16.83
CA GLN A 321 13.82 -2.47 16.79
C GLN A 321 13.65 -1.78 15.44
N ARG A 322 13.66 -2.57 14.37
CA ARG A 322 13.47 -2.06 13.01
C ARG A 322 12.05 -1.57 12.74
N LEU A 323 11.04 -2.32 13.17
CA LEU A 323 9.64 -1.89 13.10
C LEU A 323 9.42 -0.62 13.94
N MET A 324 10.06 -0.50 15.11
CA MET A 324 10.02 0.73 15.90
C MET A 324 10.63 1.92 15.16
N SER A 325 11.81 1.74 14.55
CA SER A 325 12.50 2.77 13.76
C SER A 325 11.64 3.25 12.57
N VAL A 326 11.13 2.30 11.79
CA VAL A 326 10.38 2.58 10.56
C VAL A 326 8.93 3.03 10.82
N ALA A 327 8.29 2.59 11.91
CA ALA A 327 7.01 3.16 12.33
C ALA A 327 7.11 4.66 12.60
N TYR A 328 8.34 5.18 12.78
CA TYR A 328 8.66 6.57 13.04
C TYR A 328 9.73 7.12 12.07
N THR A 329 9.47 7.15 10.76
CA THR A 329 10.40 7.71 9.76
C THR A 329 10.47 9.26 9.70
N TYR A 330 10.11 10.00 10.77
CA TYR A 330 9.76 11.42 10.66
C TYR A 330 10.86 12.44 11.02
N ASP A 331 11.93 12.02 11.70
CA ASP A 331 12.97 12.96 12.19
C ASP A 331 13.75 13.67 11.06
N ASN A 332 13.68 13.19 9.82
CA ASN A 332 14.43 13.72 8.67
C ASN A 332 13.56 13.95 7.42
N LEU A 333 12.27 14.23 7.58
CA LEU A 333 11.41 14.57 6.45
C LEU A 333 11.55 16.05 6.09
N ALA A 334 11.99 16.33 4.87
CA ALA A 334 11.98 17.70 4.38
C ALA A 334 10.52 18.17 4.18
N PRO A 335 10.17 19.42 4.54
CA PRO A 335 8.82 19.98 4.31
C PRO A 335 8.28 19.81 2.89
N ARG A 336 9.17 19.79 1.89
CA ARG A 336 8.84 19.48 0.49
C ARG A 336 8.27 18.07 0.28
N VAL A 337 8.83 17.06 0.96
CA VAL A 337 8.36 15.67 0.87
C VAL A 337 6.97 15.57 1.48
N LEU A 338 6.70 16.34 2.54
CA LEU A 338 5.37 16.46 3.13
C LEU A 338 4.35 17.04 2.13
N LYS A 339 4.75 17.99 1.27
CA LYS A 339 3.92 18.58 0.22
C LYS A 339 3.73 17.66 -0.98
N ALA A 340 4.76 16.98 -1.47
CA ALA A 340 4.64 16.01 -2.56
C ALA A 340 3.84 14.74 -2.15
N GLN A 341 3.89 14.39 -0.86
CA GLN A 341 3.15 13.26 -0.27
C GLN A 341 1.80 13.67 0.34
N SER A 342 1.33 14.91 0.18
CA SER A 342 -0.06 15.23 0.54
C SER A 342 -1.05 14.43 -0.33
N ASP A 343 -0.64 14.13 -1.56
CA ASP A 343 -1.38 13.31 -2.53
C ASP A 343 -1.10 11.80 -2.42
N HIS A 344 -0.04 11.39 -1.70
CA HIS A 344 0.44 10.00 -1.68
C HIS A 344 0.43 9.38 -0.27
N ARG A 345 -0.09 8.15 -0.18
CA ARG A 345 -0.42 7.49 1.10
C ARG A 345 0.72 6.68 1.72
N SER A 346 1.90 6.65 1.10
CA SER A 346 3.00 5.75 1.49
C SER A 346 3.39 5.86 2.96
N ARG A 347 3.44 7.07 3.53
CA ARG A 347 3.75 7.29 4.95
C ARG A 347 2.72 6.65 5.89
N HIS A 348 1.45 6.82 5.54
CA HIS A 348 0.36 6.20 6.27
C HIS A 348 0.46 4.68 6.17
N GLU A 349 0.79 4.16 4.99
CA GLU A 349 0.98 2.73 4.75
C GLU A 349 2.17 2.15 5.52
N VAL A 350 3.33 2.83 5.56
CA VAL A 350 4.49 2.39 6.35
C VAL A 350 4.13 2.24 7.82
N SER A 351 3.48 3.27 8.41
CA SER A 351 3.04 3.23 9.80
C SER A 351 1.98 2.15 10.03
N HIS A 352 0.99 2.04 9.14
CA HIS A 352 -0.05 1.02 9.17
C HIS A 352 0.53 -0.40 9.18
N TYR A 353 1.30 -0.79 8.16
CA TYR A 353 1.83 -2.15 8.05
C TYR A 353 2.84 -2.46 9.16
N SER A 354 3.65 -1.48 9.59
CA SER A 354 4.58 -1.67 10.71
C SER A 354 3.84 -1.96 12.02
N MET A 355 2.84 -1.15 12.33
CA MET A 355 2.02 -1.32 13.55
C MET A 355 1.17 -2.57 13.48
N TRP A 356 0.58 -2.86 12.32
CA TRP A 356 -0.23 -4.06 12.10
C TRP A 356 0.59 -5.34 12.30
N LEU A 357 1.80 -5.41 11.75
CA LEU A 357 2.68 -6.56 11.90
C LEU A 357 3.13 -6.72 13.34
N LEU A 358 3.49 -5.62 14.01
CA LEU A 358 3.90 -5.64 15.41
C LEU A 358 2.77 -6.11 16.34
N VAL A 359 1.53 -5.65 16.11
CA VAL A 359 0.35 -6.08 16.86
C VAL A 359 0.08 -7.57 16.67
N SER A 360 0.07 -8.04 15.42
CA SER A 360 -0.18 -9.44 15.08
C SER A 360 0.91 -10.36 15.64
N TRP A 361 2.17 -9.91 15.60
CA TRP A 361 3.28 -10.66 16.16
C TRP A 361 3.23 -10.71 17.70
N ALA A 362 2.93 -9.59 18.36
CA ALA A 362 2.77 -9.54 19.81
C ALA A 362 1.55 -10.33 20.32
N HIS A 363 0.57 -10.57 19.44
CA HIS A 363 -0.55 -11.46 19.74
C HIS A 363 -0.12 -12.94 19.71
N CYS A 364 0.77 -13.32 18.79
CA CYS A 364 1.28 -14.68 18.66
C CYS A 364 2.43 -15.00 19.64
N CYS A 365 3.16 -13.98 20.10
CA CYS A 365 4.37 -14.15 20.91
C CYS A 365 4.48 -13.08 22.01
N SER A 366 4.39 -13.49 23.28
CA SER A 366 4.47 -12.57 24.43
C SER A 366 5.85 -11.93 24.59
N LEU A 367 6.92 -12.56 24.07
CA LEU A 367 8.28 -12.01 24.08
C LEU A 367 8.41 -10.68 23.34
N VAL A 368 7.50 -10.39 22.40
CA VAL A 368 7.49 -9.10 21.70
C VAL A 368 7.21 -7.96 22.68
N LYS A 369 6.24 -8.14 23.58
CA LYS A 369 5.90 -7.10 24.57
C LYS A 369 6.99 -6.94 25.63
N SER A 370 7.64 -8.02 26.06
CA SER A 370 8.78 -7.90 26.97
C SER A 370 9.94 -7.17 26.29
N SER A 371 10.27 -7.52 25.04
CA SER A 371 11.34 -6.85 24.28
C SER A 371 11.05 -5.36 24.04
N LEU A 372 9.78 -5.00 23.82
CA LEU A 372 9.36 -3.60 23.74
C LEU A 372 9.47 -2.88 25.09
N ALA A 373 9.06 -3.55 26.18
CA ALA A 373 9.14 -3.00 27.53
C ALA A 373 10.58 -2.74 27.98
N ASP A 374 11.51 -3.60 27.54
CA ASP A 374 12.95 -3.52 27.85
C ASP A 374 13.71 -2.55 26.94
N SER A 375 13.05 -1.95 25.94
CA SER A 375 13.68 -1.00 25.01
C SER A 375 13.90 0.37 25.63
N ASP A 376 15.15 0.84 25.62
CA ASP A 376 15.53 2.19 26.08
C ASP A 376 14.80 3.31 25.31
N HIS A 377 14.36 3.02 24.08
CA HIS A 377 13.70 3.99 23.21
C HIS A 377 12.16 3.98 23.33
N LEU A 378 11.58 3.15 24.20
CA LEU A 378 10.11 3.00 24.29
C LEU A 378 9.41 4.33 24.62
N GLN A 379 9.93 5.10 25.58
CA GLN A 379 9.31 6.35 25.99
C GLN A 379 9.29 7.37 24.85
N ASP A 380 10.44 7.56 24.20
CA ASP A 380 10.58 8.46 23.07
C ASP A 380 9.70 8.01 21.91
N TRP A 381 9.69 6.72 21.60
CA TRP A 381 8.85 6.13 20.55
C TRP A 381 7.36 6.37 20.81
N LEU A 382 6.86 6.15 22.04
CA LEU A 382 5.47 6.42 22.39
C LEU A 382 5.12 7.91 22.29
N LYS A 383 5.98 8.81 22.79
CA LYS A 383 5.76 10.26 22.68
C LYS A 383 5.70 10.69 21.22
N LYS A 384 6.64 10.20 20.42
CA LYS A 384 6.76 10.47 19.00
C LYS A 384 5.50 10.04 18.23
N LEU A 385 5.10 8.78 18.36
CA LEU A 385 3.93 8.21 17.68
C LEU A 385 2.59 8.87 18.08
N THR A 386 2.45 9.27 19.34
CA THR A 386 1.16 9.75 19.87
C THR A 386 0.98 11.27 19.80
N LEU A 387 2.07 12.05 19.85
CA LEU A 387 2.00 13.51 19.93
C LEU A 387 2.76 14.23 18.81
N LEU A 388 3.93 13.74 18.40
CA LEU A 388 4.84 14.51 17.54
C LEU A 388 4.60 14.32 16.04
N ILE A 389 3.97 13.22 15.63
CA ILE A 389 3.58 13.00 14.22
C ILE A 389 2.64 14.13 13.78
N PRO A 390 2.97 14.88 12.71
CA PRO A 390 2.14 16.01 12.27
C PRO A 390 0.91 15.56 11.49
N GLU A 391 0.95 14.43 10.78
CA GLU A 391 -0.19 13.91 10.02
C GLU A 391 -1.21 13.20 10.92
N THR A 392 -2.44 13.73 10.94
CA THR A 392 -3.53 13.14 11.73
C THR A 392 -3.83 11.69 11.36
N ALA A 393 -3.77 11.33 10.08
CA ALA A 393 -4.03 9.95 9.64
C ALA A 393 -2.99 8.97 10.20
N VAL A 394 -1.70 9.31 10.11
CA VAL A 394 -0.61 8.47 10.62
C VAL A 394 -0.69 8.36 12.14
N ARG A 395 -0.93 9.47 12.84
CA ARG A 395 -1.09 9.48 14.29
C ARG A 395 -2.29 8.64 14.74
N HIS A 396 -3.40 8.71 14.00
CA HIS A 396 -4.56 7.87 14.25
C HIS A 396 -4.23 6.39 14.13
N GLU A 397 -3.55 6.00 13.06
CA GLU A 397 -3.14 4.62 12.82
C GLU A 397 -2.17 4.13 13.91
N SER A 398 -1.19 4.95 14.27
CA SER A 398 -0.23 4.67 15.33
C SER A 398 -0.91 4.47 16.69
N CYS A 399 -1.82 5.37 17.08
CA CYS A 399 -2.59 5.24 18.31
C CYS A 399 -3.51 4.01 18.31
N ASN A 400 -4.15 3.70 17.17
CA ASN A 400 -4.98 2.51 17.03
C ASN A 400 -4.15 1.22 17.15
N GLY A 401 -2.97 1.19 16.53
CA GLY A 401 -2.00 0.10 16.68
C GLY A 401 -1.55 -0.07 18.13
N LEU A 402 -1.18 1.01 18.82
CA LEU A 402 -0.80 0.98 20.23
C LEU A 402 -1.93 0.51 21.15
N TYR A 403 -3.17 0.88 20.85
CA TYR A 403 -4.35 0.38 21.56
C TYR A 403 -4.47 -1.14 21.40
N LYS A 404 -4.44 -1.65 20.16
CA LYS A 404 -4.51 -3.10 19.88
C LYS A 404 -3.34 -3.86 20.51
N LEU A 405 -2.12 -3.30 20.42
CA LEU A 405 -0.90 -3.87 21.00
C LEU A 405 -1.00 -3.96 22.53
N SER A 406 -1.54 -2.93 23.18
CA SER A 406 -1.67 -2.91 24.64
C SER A 406 -2.69 -3.91 25.14
N LEU A 407 -3.79 -4.11 24.39
CA LEU A 407 -4.89 -4.99 24.80
C LEU A 407 -4.79 -6.43 24.28
N SER A 408 -3.89 -6.73 23.33
CA SER A 408 -3.74 -8.09 22.81
C SER A 408 -3.36 -9.08 23.91
N GLY A 409 -4.02 -10.24 23.97
CA GLY A 409 -3.66 -11.32 24.91
C GLY A 409 -4.09 -11.10 26.37
N LEU A 410 -4.86 -10.05 26.70
CA LEU A 410 -5.32 -9.83 28.08
C LEU A 410 -6.24 -10.94 28.62
N ASP A 411 -6.98 -11.59 27.73
CA ASP A 411 -7.90 -12.69 28.07
C ASP A 411 -7.17 -13.94 28.59
N GLY A 412 -5.89 -14.12 28.23
CA GLY A 412 -5.07 -15.27 28.60
C GLY A 412 -4.53 -15.24 30.04
N GLY A 413 -4.76 -14.14 30.78
CA GLY A 413 -4.32 -14.01 32.17
C GLY A 413 -2.81 -13.86 32.37
N ASP A 414 -2.01 -13.80 31.29
CA ASP A 414 -0.57 -13.60 31.37
C ASP A 414 -0.22 -12.23 31.97
N SER A 415 0.59 -12.26 33.02
CA SER A 415 1.10 -11.08 33.70
C SER A 415 1.84 -10.12 32.75
N ILE A 416 2.53 -10.63 31.72
CA ILE A 416 3.32 -9.79 30.80
C ILE A 416 2.41 -8.84 30.03
N HIS A 417 1.25 -9.31 29.55
CA HIS A 417 0.31 -8.48 28.80
C HIS A 417 -0.28 -7.36 29.67
N ARG A 418 -0.60 -7.67 30.94
CA ARG A 418 -1.07 -6.67 31.91
C ARG A 418 0.02 -5.66 32.27
N SER A 419 1.24 -6.14 32.51
CA SER A 419 2.39 -5.27 32.80
C SER A 419 2.68 -4.31 31.66
N PHE A 420 2.58 -4.76 30.40
CA PHE A 420 2.75 -3.88 29.24
C PHE A 420 1.64 -2.82 29.15
N LEU A 421 0.37 -3.18 29.39
CA LEU A 421 -0.73 -2.21 29.44
C LEU A 421 -0.46 -1.11 30.49
N LEU A 422 -0.05 -1.50 31.69
CA LEU A 422 0.28 -0.56 32.77
C LEU A 422 1.49 0.31 32.42
N LEU A 423 2.51 -0.26 31.79
CA LEU A 423 3.70 0.47 31.33
C LEU A 423 3.33 1.52 30.26
N ALA A 424 2.53 1.14 29.26
CA ALA A 424 2.08 2.04 28.22
C ALA A 424 1.24 3.19 28.81
N ALA A 425 0.24 2.88 29.62
CA ALA A 425 -0.62 3.89 30.26
C ALA A 425 0.18 4.83 31.17
N SER A 426 1.04 4.30 32.03
CA SER A 426 1.86 5.10 32.94
C SER A 426 2.86 6.00 32.19
N THR A 427 3.42 5.52 31.09
CA THR A 427 4.32 6.30 30.23
C THR A 427 3.58 7.43 29.54
N LEU A 428 2.40 7.15 28.95
CA LEU A 428 1.58 8.19 28.32
C LEU A 428 1.19 9.27 29.33
N LEU A 429 0.78 8.91 30.56
CA LEU A 429 0.44 9.90 31.60
C LEU A 429 1.57 10.90 31.89
N LYS A 430 2.84 10.52 31.74
CA LYS A 430 3.99 11.45 31.89
C LYS A 430 3.99 12.55 30.83
N PHE A 431 3.43 12.30 29.65
CA PHE A 431 3.34 13.25 28.54
C PHE A 431 2.07 14.12 28.58
N LEU A 432 1.25 14.01 29.63
CA LEU A 432 0.05 14.83 29.78
C LEU A 432 0.34 16.35 29.75
N PRO A 433 1.42 16.89 30.37
CA PRO A 433 1.77 18.30 30.24
C PRO A 433 2.11 18.70 28.80
N ASP A 434 2.86 17.86 28.09
CA ASP A 434 3.22 18.08 26.68
C ASP A 434 1.96 18.11 25.79
N ALA A 435 1.04 17.16 26.00
CA ALA A 435 -0.22 17.08 25.28
C ALA A 435 -1.12 18.31 25.53
N GLN A 436 -1.13 18.84 26.76
CA GLN A 436 -1.89 20.04 27.14
C GLN A 436 -1.31 21.33 26.54
N ALA A 437 -0.01 21.36 26.27
CA ALA A 437 0.65 22.50 25.64
C ALA A 437 0.37 22.60 24.13
N LEU A 438 -0.08 21.52 23.48
CA LEU A 438 -0.44 21.52 22.07
C LEU A 438 -1.75 22.29 21.85
N LYS A 439 -1.66 23.39 21.09
CA LYS A 439 -2.83 24.22 20.75
C LYS A 439 -3.64 23.53 19.64
N PRO A 440 -4.98 23.39 19.81
CA PRO A 440 -5.83 22.90 18.73
C PRO A 440 -5.84 23.88 17.55
N ILE A 441 -5.83 23.34 16.33
CA ILE A 441 -5.92 24.11 15.09
C ILE A 441 -7.32 24.74 15.03
N ARG A 442 -7.41 26.07 14.96
CA ARG A 442 -8.69 26.78 14.78
C ARG A 442 -9.15 26.63 13.33
N MET A 443 -10.44 26.36 13.13
CA MET A 443 -11.02 26.07 11.81
C MET A 443 -11.18 27.30 10.90
N ASP A 444 -10.76 28.50 11.31
CA ASP A 444 -11.06 29.75 10.59
C ASP A 444 -10.04 30.11 9.49
N ASP A 445 -8.92 29.38 9.36
CA ASP A 445 -7.86 29.63 8.37
C ASP A 445 -8.09 28.83 7.06
N TYR A 446 -9.27 28.97 6.43
CA TYR A 446 -9.60 28.27 5.16
C TYR A 446 -8.80 28.75 3.94
N GLU A 447 -8.09 29.88 4.05
CA GLU A 447 -7.28 30.48 2.98
C GLU A 447 -5.79 30.06 3.04
N GLU A 448 -5.32 29.46 4.15
CA GLU A 448 -3.95 28.93 4.26
C GLU A 448 -3.95 27.42 3.97
N GLU A 449 -3.01 26.95 3.12
CA GLU A 449 -2.78 25.52 2.91
C GLU A 449 -2.64 24.80 4.27
N PRO A 450 -3.22 23.60 4.45
CA PRO A 450 -3.23 22.93 5.74
C PRO A 450 -1.81 22.59 6.18
N VAL A 451 -1.23 23.44 7.04
CA VAL A 451 0.08 23.20 7.65
C VAL A 451 -0.05 21.97 8.55
N LEU A 452 0.62 20.88 8.17
CA LEU A 452 0.68 19.66 8.97
C LEU A 452 1.33 19.98 10.32
N LYS A 453 0.57 19.82 11.41
CA LYS A 453 1.00 20.18 12.76
C LYS A 453 0.74 19.01 13.74
N PRO A 454 1.62 18.84 14.74
CA PRO A 454 1.38 17.93 15.86
C PRO A 454 0.00 18.13 16.51
N GLY A 455 -0.54 17.07 17.11
CA GLY A 455 -1.88 17.10 17.70
C GLY A 455 -2.06 16.12 18.86
N CYS A 456 -2.97 16.44 19.78
CA CYS A 456 -3.19 15.67 21.02
C CYS A 456 -4.48 14.84 21.03
N LYS A 457 -5.35 14.96 20.02
CA LYS A 457 -6.67 14.30 20.00
C LYS A 457 -6.56 12.78 20.10
N GLU A 458 -5.75 12.17 19.24
CA GLU A 458 -5.56 10.72 19.19
C GLU A 458 -4.83 10.20 20.44
N TYR A 459 -3.94 11.01 21.04
CA TYR A 459 -3.29 10.71 22.31
C TYR A 459 -4.32 10.59 23.45
N PHE A 460 -5.22 11.57 23.60
CA PHE A 460 -6.26 11.51 24.65
C PHE A 460 -7.21 10.34 24.43
N TRP A 461 -7.59 10.07 23.18
CA TRP A 461 -8.40 8.90 22.84
C TRP A 461 -7.74 7.60 23.27
N LEU A 462 -6.45 7.41 22.94
CA LEU A 462 -5.68 6.23 23.33
C LEU A 462 -5.59 6.12 24.86
N LEU A 463 -5.22 7.21 25.53
CA LEU A 463 -5.03 7.22 26.98
C LEU A 463 -6.30 6.82 27.73
N CYS A 464 -7.45 7.41 27.40
CA CYS A 464 -8.73 7.03 27.99
C CYS A 464 -9.03 5.54 27.75
N LYS A 465 -8.81 5.06 26.52
CA LYS A 465 -9.04 3.65 26.19
C LYS A 465 -8.15 2.69 26.96
N LEU A 466 -6.88 3.03 27.21
CA LEU A 466 -6.01 2.18 28.03
C LEU A 466 -6.46 2.19 29.49
N VAL A 467 -6.79 3.36 30.04
CA VAL A 467 -7.27 3.51 31.42
C VAL A 467 -8.56 2.74 31.66
N ASP A 468 -9.52 2.78 30.72
CA ASP A 468 -10.78 2.02 30.79
C ASP A 468 -10.57 0.51 30.95
N ASN A 469 -9.43 -0.01 30.51
CA ASN A 469 -9.09 -1.44 30.53
C ASN A 469 -8.18 -1.83 31.72
N ILE A 470 -7.82 -0.90 32.60
CA ILE A 470 -7.05 -1.20 33.82
C ILE A 470 -8.01 -1.56 34.96
N HIS A 471 -7.90 -2.77 35.50
CA HIS A 471 -8.72 -3.16 36.65
C HIS A 471 -8.29 -2.43 37.93
N ILE A 472 -9.25 -2.15 38.81
CA ILE A 472 -9.05 -1.45 40.09
C ILE A 472 -7.99 -2.13 40.99
N LYS A 473 -7.86 -3.46 40.89
CA LYS A 473 -6.86 -4.24 41.64
C LYS A 473 -5.42 -4.00 41.15
N ASP A 474 -5.27 -3.70 39.86
CA ASP A 474 -3.99 -3.44 39.20
C ASP A 474 -3.57 -1.95 39.32
N ALA A 475 -4.55 -1.07 39.57
CA ALA A 475 -4.36 0.37 39.83
C ALA A 475 -3.78 0.72 41.21
N SER A 476 -3.15 -0.24 41.90
CA SER A 476 -2.56 -0.06 43.23
C SER A 476 -1.29 0.82 43.24
N GLN A 477 -0.72 1.12 42.07
CA GLN A 477 0.33 2.13 41.94
C GLN A 477 -0.25 3.54 42.15
N VAL A 478 0.15 4.20 43.24
CA VAL A 478 -0.35 5.51 43.69
C VAL A 478 -0.31 6.60 42.59
N CYS A 479 0.69 6.55 41.69
CA CYS A 479 0.78 7.48 40.55
C CYS A 479 -0.36 7.33 39.53
N LEU A 480 -0.79 6.10 39.22
CA LEU A 480 -1.87 5.86 38.27
C LEU A 480 -3.21 6.39 38.81
N LYS A 481 -3.51 6.13 40.09
CA LYS A 481 -4.72 6.67 40.76
C LYS A 481 -4.76 8.21 40.75
N LEU A 482 -3.64 8.87 41.08
CA LEU A 482 -3.58 10.33 41.11
C LEU A 482 -3.79 10.96 39.72
N HIS A 483 -3.18 10.40 38.68
CA HIS A 483 -3.33 10.93 37.32
C HIS A 483 -4.69 10.59 36.69
N ILE A 484 -5.29 9.44 37.02
CA ILE A 484 -6.66 9.08 36.61
C ILE A 484 -7.66 10.06 37.24
N ASN A 485 -7.54 10.37 38.53
CA ASN A 485 -8.40 11.36 39.19
C ASN A 485 -8.24 12.77 38.57
N LEU A 486 -7.00 13.18 38.24
CA LEU A 486 -6.73 14.43 37.52
C LEU A 486 -7.32 14.46 36.10
N LEU A 487 -7.36 13.32 35.41
CA LEU A 487 -8.01 13.17 34.10
C LEU A 487 -9.52 13.28 34.21
N ILE A 488 -10.13 12.63 35.19
CA ILE A 488 -11.57 12.70 35.49
C ILE A 488 -11.96 14.15 35.81
N ASP A 489 -11.24 14.80 36.73
CA ASP A 489 -11.51 16.18 37.15
C ASP A 489 -11.34 17.21 36.01
N LYS A 490 -10.38 17.01 35.10
CA LYS A 490 -10.10 17.96 34.00
C LYS A 490 -10.90 17.71 32.73
N LEU A 491 -11.29 16.47 32.44
CA LEU A 491 -12.09 16.14 31.26
C LEU A 491 -13.60 16.22 31.52
N GLY A 492 -14.03 16.44 32.76
CA GLY A 492 -15.45 16.59 33.11
C GLY A 492 -16.27 15.33 32.83
N MET A 493 -15.69 14.15 33.11
CA MET A 493 -16.38 12.86 33.06
C MET A 493 -17.02 12.53 34.41
#